data_AF-A0A9E3KDL5-F1
#
_entry.id   AF-A0A9E3KDL5-F1
#
_cell.length_a   1.000
_cell.length_b   1.000
_cell.length_c   1.000
_cell.angle_alpha   90.00
_cell.angle_beta   90.00
_cell.angle_gamma   90.00
#
_symmetry.space_group_name_H-M   'P 1'
#
loop_
_entity.id
_entity.type
_entity.pdbx_description
1 polymer ?
#
loop_
_entity_poly.entity_id
_entity_poly.type
_entity_poly.pdbx_seq_one_letter_code
_entity_poly.pdbx_strand_id
1 'polypeptide(L)'
;LNAYGASTWGQFFIYQGFNADIGWMHTSSGVDNVDEFAETVERRGGKLFYRYGGQYRPVRTIPITVRFRETDGSFDTRIVTTYRTHHGPIVAQRDGKLIAEALMWRPIPALEQSWLRTKTHDLRSYLAVAALQANSSNDTLLADRKGEIAYLHPQFVPVRDDSFDFTRPVDDADPATDWKGLHSLSSLPQAVNPGVGWVKNTNDWPWSAAGSDSPKAKDFPRYMDEVGENWRGVHADDLLKGASGWTPQSLTKAAFDSRLPAFALLIPQLIGAYDALPDADSRKALLAGPIALLRGWDDRWSLDSEATTLAIFWGDTLWPEVGAFAKAERMNVPDYIGKRVSPEAKLAALVKAKDRLVRDFGAWRVKWGEVNRFQRLDD
;
A
#
# COMPACT_ATOMS: atom_id res chain seq x y z
N LEU A 1 22.56 -7.33 -21.84
CA LEU A 1 21.51 -7.52 -20.82
C LEU A 1 20.40 -8.31 -21.52
N ASN A 2 20.13 -9.55 -21.15
CA ASN A 2 19.03 -10.32 -21.72
C ASN A 2 17.84 -10.18 -20.78
N ALA A 3 17.16 -9.03 -20.77
CA ALA A 3 16.02 -8.77 -19.89
C ALA A 3 15.01 -7.88 -20.63
N TYR A 4 13.73 -8.13 -20.42
CA TYR A 4 12.61 -7.42 -21.02
C TYR A 4 11.59 -7.03 -19.94
N GLY A 5 11.05 -5.81 -19.99
CA GLY A 5 10.04 -5.38 -19.03
C GLY A 5 9.90 -3.87 -18.93
N ALA A 6 9.35 -3.43 -17.81
CA ALA A 6 9.10 -2.02 -17.51
C ALA A 6 10.26 -1.38 -16.74
N SER A 7 10.53 -0.12 -17.06
CA SER A 7 11.48 0.76 -16.36
C SER A 7 10.83 2.14 -16.19
N THR A 8 11.10 2.80 -15.06
CA THR A 8 10.71 4.20 -14.84
C THR A 8 11.76 5.13 -15.45
N TRP A 9 11.34 6.29 -15.98
CA TRP A 9 12.28 7.26 -16.55
C TRP A 9 13.41 7.60 -15.57
N GLY A 10 14.65 7.54 -16.06
CA GLY A 10 15.86 7.73 -15.27
C GLY A 10 16.45 6.45 -14.67
N GLN A 11 15.72 5.33 -14.62
CA GLN A 11 16.26 4.03 -14.24
C GLN A 11 16.98 3.37 -15.41
N PHE A 12 18.17 2.83 -15.17
CA PHE A 12 18.96 2.11 -16.18
C PHE A 12 18.87 0.57 -16.06
N PHE A 13 17.91 0.07 -15.28
CA PHE A 13 17.60 -1.36 -15.12
C PHE A 13 16.12 -1.62 -15.37
N ILE A 14 15.76 -2.88 -15.66
CA ILE A 14 14.37 -3.31 -15.78
C ILE A 14 13.81 -3.53 -14.37
N TYR A 15 12.87 -2.68 -13.96
CA TYR A 15 12.30 -2.72 -12.62
C TYR A 15 11.40 -3.95 -12.44
N GLN A 16 10.49 -4.22 -13.36
CA GLN A 16 9.65 -5.42 -13.38
C GLN A 16 9.72 -6.04 -14.76
N GLY A 17 9.89 -7.35 -14.86
CA GLY A 17 10.10 -7.97 -16.15
C GLY A 17 10.51 -9.42 -16.06
N PHE A 18 11.12 -9.91 -17.13
CA PHE A 18 11.61 -11.27 -17.22
C PHE A 18 12.84 -11.34 -18.12
N ASN A 19 13.55 -12.46 -18.02
CA ASN A 19 14.55 -12.90 -18.97
C ASN A 19 14.22 -14.31 -19.46
N ALA A 20 15.16 -14.98 -20.14
CA ALA A 20 14.93 -16.33 -20.66
C ALA A 20 14.67 -17.40 -19.57
N ASP A 21 14.98 -17.10 -18.31
CA ASP A 21 14.99 -18.05 -17.20
C ASP A 21 14.04 -17.68 -16.06
N ILE A 22 13.84 -16.39 -15.77
CA ILE A 22 13.08 -15.91 -14.61
C ILE A 22 12.22 -14.68 -14.93
N GLY A 23 11.08 -14.55 -14.28
CA GLY A 23 10.24 -13.36 -14.20
C GLY A 23 10.14 -12.84 -12.77
N TRP A 24 10.09 -11.52 -12.62
CA TRP A 24 9.91 -10.82 -11.35
C TRP A 24 8.93 -9.65 -11.50
N MET A 25 8.02 -9.55 -10.53
CA MET A 25 7.02 -8.49 -10.42
C MET A 25 7.07 -7.90 -9.02
N HIS A 26 6.83 -6.59 -8.90
CA HIS A 26 6.87 -5.91 -7.62
C HIS A 26 5.51 -5.29 -7.29
N THR A 27 5.19 -5.27 -6.01
CA THR A 27 4.07 -4.52 -5.46
C THR A 27 4.61 -3.72 -4.27
N SER A 28 3.98 -2.59 -3.95
CA SER A 28 4.24 -1.92 -2.67
C SER A 28 3.80 -2.83 -1.53
N SER A 29 4.66 -2.99 -0.53
CA SER A 29 4.38 -3.77 0.68
C SER A 29 3.81 -2.90 1.79
N GLY A 30 3.09 -3.52 2.73
CA GLY A 30 2.66 -2.89 3.98
C GLY A 30 3.71 -2.86 5.10
N VAL A 31 4.97 -3.23 4.83
CA VAL A 31 6.02 -3.29 5.86
C VAL A 31 6.35 -1.92 6.44
N ASP A 32 6.59 -1.87 7.73
CA ASP A 32 7.22 -0.73 8.39
C ASP A 32 8.75 -0.89 8.34
N ASN A 33 9.43 0.06 7.69
CA ASN A 33 10.87 0.07 7.43
C ASN A 33 11.53 1.44 7.67
N VAL A 34 10.78 2.41 8.20
CA VAL A 34 11.22 3.78 8.48
C VAL A 34 10.71 4.14 9.87
N ASP A 35 11.58 4.71 10.69
CA ASP A 35 11.24 5.08 12.06
C ASP A 35 11.59 6.54 12.35
N GLU A 36 10.70 7.21 13.08
CA GLU A 36 10.94 8.53 13.65
C GLU A 36 11.35 8.38 15.13
N PHE A 37 12.37 9.12 15.55
CA PHE A 37 12.87 9.15 16.93
C PHE A 37 12.76 10.56 17.50
N ALA A 38 12.10 10.69 18.65
CA ALA A 38 11.85 11.96 19.31
C ALA A 38 12.97 12.26 20.32
N GLU A 39 13.94 13.03 19.86
CA GLU A 39 15.18 13.38 20.54
C GLU A 39 14.96 14.46 21.61
N THR A 40 15.29 14.12 22.86
CA THR A 40 15.33 15.10 23.96
C THR A 40 16.66 15.84 23.92
N VAL A 41 16.63 17.14 23.62
CA VAL A 41 17.85 17.93 23.41
C VAL A 41 18.07 19.02 24.46
N GLU A 42 19.34 19.28 24.76
CA GLU A 42 19.80 20.36 25.60
C GLU A 42 20.90 21.17 24.92
N ARG A 43 20.95 22.46 25.20
CA ARG A 43 22.05 23.33 24.77
C ARG A 43 23.08 23.45 25.89
N ARG A 44 24.32 23.03 25.61
CA ARG A 44 25.46 23.15 26.54
C ARG A 44 26.61 23.87 25.83
N GLY A 45 27.04 25.02 26.37
CA GLY A 45 28.12 25.82 25.78
C GLY A 45 27.88 26.18 24.30
N GLY A 46 26.64 26.52 23.94
CA GLY A 46 26.25 26.87 22.57
C GLY A 46 26.04 25.68 21.61
N LYS A 47 26.38 24.45 22.00
CA LYS A 47 26.20 23.23 21.19
C LYS A 47 24.97 22.45 21.65
N LEU A 48 24.36 21.71 20.72
CA LEU A 48 23.22 20.83 21.02
C LEU A 48 23.72 19.43 21.39
N PHE A 49 23.11 18.86 22.42
CA PHE A 49 23.31 17.49 22.86
C PHE A 49 21.96 16.80 23.01
N TYR A 50 21.85 15.55 22.60
CA TYR A 50 20.65 14.73 22.78
C TYR A 50 20.89 13.69 23.89
N ARG A 51 19.85 13.39 24.66
CA ARG A 51 19.88 12.39 25.73
C ARG A 51 19.70 10.99 25.13
N TYR A 52 20.60 10.08 25.47
CA TYR A 52 20.55 8.68 25.10
C TYR A 52 20.98 7.81 26.28
N GLY A 53 20.04 7.01 26.81
CA GLY A 53 20.18 6.37 28.11
C GLY A 53 20.54 7.37 29.21
N GLY A 54 21.57 7.04 29.99
CA GLY A 54 22.11 7.93 31.03
C GLY A 54 23.08 9.01 30.53
N GLN A 55 23.26 9.20 29.22
CA GLN A 55 24.31 10.06 28.65
C GLN A 55 23.74 11.15 27.75
N TYR A 56 24.52 12.21 27.54
CA TYR A 56 24.23 13.25 26.56
C TYR A 56 25.28 13.18 25.44
N ARG A 57 24.82 12.91 24.22
CA ARG A 57 25.65 12.78 23.02
C ARG A 57 25.54 14.05 22.16
N PRO A 58 26.60 14.48 21.46
CA PRO A 58 26.54 15.69 20.65
C PRO A 58 25.65 15.50 19.42
N VAL A 59 24.78 16.48 19.14
CA VAL A 59 24.07 16.59 17.85
C VAL A 59 25.06 17.15 16.82
N ARG A 60 25.18 16.50 15.66
CA ARG A 60 26.03 17.01 14.57
C ARG A 60 25.31 18.14 13.84
N THR A 61 25.98 19.27 13.68
CA THR A 61 25.48 20.43 12.92
C THR A 61 26.15 20.45 11.55
N ILE A 62 25.36 20.47 10.48
CA ILE A 62 25.82 20.35 9.09
C ILE A 62 25.26 21.53 8.27
N PRO A 63 26.07 22.55 7.94
CA PRO A 63 25.66 23.60 7.01
C PRO A 63 25.61 23.05 5.58
N ILE A 64 24.48 23.22 4.90
CA ILE A 64 24.29 22.86 3.49
C ILE A 64 24.10 24.14 2.69
N THR A 65 24.96 24.37 1.71
CA THR A 65 24.81 25.50 0.77
C THR A 65 23.88 25.07 -0.36
N VAL A 66 22.70 25.68 -0.42
CA VAL A 66 21.71 25.47 -1.48
C VAL A 66 21.83 26.59 -2.49
N ARG A 67 22.13 26.24 -3.73
CA ARG A 67 22.11 27.17 -4.86
C ARG A 67 20.69 27.23 -5.43
N PHE A 68 20.14 28.42 -5.61
CA PHE A 68 18.80 28.59 -6.17
C PHE A 68 18.83 29.63 -7.29
N ARG A 69 17.86 29.53 -8.21
CA ARG A 69 17.76 30.40 -9.38
C ARG A 69 16.83 31.56 -9.08
N GLU A 70 17.28 32.77 -9.38
CA GLU A 70 16.51 33.99 -9.24
C GLU A 70 15.57 34.23 -10.43
N THR A 71 14.62 35.16 -10.27
CA THR A 71 13.64 35.49 -11.32
C THR A 71 14.28 36.06 -12.59
N ASP A 72 15.44 36.71 -12.47
CA ASP A 72 16.22 37.24 -13.60
C ASP A 72 17.08 36.17 -14.29
N GLY A 73 17.05 34.93 -13.79
CA GLY A 73 17.81 33.80 -14.31
C GLY A 73 19.23 33.68 -13.76
N SER A 74 19.68 34.61 -12.92
CA SER A 74 20.93 34.49 -12.15
C SER A 74 20.80 33.43 -11.05
N PHE A 75 21.88 33.15 -10.33
CA PHE A 75 21.89 32.21 -9.22
C PHE A 75 22.46 32.85 -7.98
N ASP A 76 21.79 32.60 -6.85
CA ASP A 76 22.29 32.92 -5.51
C ASP A 76 22.41 31.65 -4.66
N THR A 77 22.92 31.80 -3.44
CA THR A 77 23.13 30.72 -2.48
C THR A 77 22.53 31.05 -1.11
N ARG A 78 21.96 30.03 -0.47
CA ARG A 78 21.48 30.10 0.91
C ARG A 78 22.09 28.96 1.71
N ILE A 79 22.58 29.26 2.91
CA ILE A 79 23.01 28.22 3.86
C ILE A 79 21.79 27.75 4.65
N VAL A 80 21.55 26.45 4.63
CA VAL A 80 20.55 25.75 5.45
C VAL A 80 21.30 24.87 6.45
N THR A 81 21.21 25.19 7.73
CA THR A 81 21.80 24.38 8.79
C THR A 81 20.90 23.18 9.08
N THR A 82 21.44 21.98 8.90
CA THR A 82 20.78 20.71 9.25
C THR A 82 21.43 20.09 10.48
N TYR A 83 20.69 19.20 11.14
CA TYR A 83 21.16 18.49 12.33
C TYR A 83 21.08 16.98 12.12
N ARG A 84 21.92 16.22 12.82
CA ARG A 84 21.94 14.76 12.74
C ARG A 84 22.32 14.13 14.08
N THR A 85 21.57 13.11 14.50
CA THR A 85 21.93 12.22 15.61
C THR A 85 22.42 10.88 15.06
N HIS A 86 22.59 9.87 15.92
CA HIS A 86 22.95 8.54 15.45
C HIS A 86 21.80 7.84 14.71
N HIS A 87 20.55 8.13 15.04
CA HIS A 87 19.36 7.62 14.36
C HIS A 87 19.24 8.14 12.93
N GLY A 88 19.49 9.43 12.73
CA GLY A 88 19.33 9.99 11.40
C GLY A 88 19.41 11.51 11.32
N PRO A 89 19.18 12.08 10.13
CA PRO A 89 18.94 13.50 9.99
C PRO A 89 17.73 13.93 10.81
N ILE A 90 17.78 15.12 11.38
CA ILE A 90 16.62 15.77 11.98
C ILE A 90 15.76 16.35 10.86
N VAL A 91 14.51 15.89 10.76
CA VAL A 91 13.58 16.28 9.69
C VAL A 91 12.42 17.14 10.17
N ALA A 92 12.16 17.14 11.49
CA ALA A 92 11.12 17.97 12.08
C ALA A 92 11.44 18.36 13.53
N GLN A 93 10.63 19.26 14.08
CA GLN A 93 10.55 19.54 15.50
C GLN A 93 9.07 19.46 15.90
N ARG A 94 8.76 18.69 16.94
CA ARG A 94 7.39 18.50 17.46
C ARG A 94 7.45 18.53 18.99
N ASP A 95 6.56 19.29 19.62
CA ASP A 95 6.43 19.38 21.09
C ASP A 95 7.76 19.61 21.84
N GLY A 96 8.63 20.45 21.28
CA GLY A 96 9.94 20.76 21.87
C GLY A 96 11.01 19.68 21.69
N LYS A 97 10.70 18.53 21.06
CA LYS A 97 11.65 17.48 20.67
C LYS A 97 12.08 17.64 19.21
N LEU A 98 13.33 17.28 18.91
CA LEU A 98 13.79 17.13 17.53
C LEU A 98 13.40 15.73 17.02
N ILE A 99 12.98 15.62 15.78
CA ILE A 99 12.57 14.33 15.19
C ILE A 99 13.66 13.87 14.23
N ALA A 100 14.39 12.83 14.61
CA ALA A 100 15.32 12.13 13.74
C ALA A 100 14.57 11.07 12.91
N GLU A 101 14.94 10.89 11.65
CA GLU A 101 14.35 9.87 10.77
C GLU A 101 15.40 8.82 10.38
N ALA A 102 15.13 7.56 10.68
CA ALA A 102 15.94 6.42 10.26
C ALA A 102 15.27 5.71 9.08
N LEU A 103 16.01 5.53 7.99
CA LEU A 103 15.55 4.84 6.79
C LEU A 103 16.72 4.13 6.09
N MET A 104 16.42 3.30 5.09
CA MET A 104 17.45 2.66 4.28
C MET A 104 18.31 3.67 3.51
N TRP A 105 19.52 3.94 4.00
CA TRP A 105 20.54 4.70 3.27
C TRP A 105 21.66 3.80 2.74
N ARG A 106 21.36 3.06 1.65
CA ARG A 106 22.29 2.12 1.00
C ARG A 106 22.28 2.26 -0.53
N PRO A 107 22.65 3.42 -1.08
CA PRO A 107 22.45 3.73 -2.50
C PRO A 107 23.19 2.77 -3.44
N ILE A 108 24.43 2.38 -3.11
CA ILE A 108 25.21 1.45 -3.94
C ILE A 108 24.59 0.03 -3.89
N PRO A 109 24.36 -0.59 -2.71
CA PRO A 109 23.66 -1.88 -2.65
C PRO A 109 22.27 -1.89 -3.30
N ALA A 110 21.49 -0.80 -3.17
CA ALA A 110 20.16 -0.72 -3.79
C ALA A 110 20.25 -0.75 -5.32
N LEU A 111 21.26 -0.07 -5.87
CA LEU A 111 21.56 -0.07 -7.30
C LEU A 111 22.08 -1.42 -7.78
N GLU A 112 23.01 -2.02 -7.04
CA GLU A 112 23.53 -3.37 -7.30
C GLU A 112 22.41 -4.40 -7.29
N GLN A 113 21.56 -4.40 -6.26
CA GLN A 113 20.44 -5.33 -6.15
C GLN A 113 19.47 -5.18 -7.33
N SER A 114 19.14 -3.94 -7.70
CA SER A 114 18.23 -3.65 -8.82
C SER A 114 18.81 -4.03 -10.18
N TRP A 115 20.12 -3.87 -10.38
CA TRP A 115 20.78 -4.26 -11.62
C TRP A 115 21.04 -5.76 -11.70
N LEU A 116 21.59 -6.36 -10.65
CA LEU A 116 22.01 -7.77 -10.63
C LEU A 116 20.82 -8.73 -10.71
N ARG A 117 19.65 -8.38 -10.15
CA ARG A 117 18.45 -9.21 -10.27
C ARG A 117 18.02 -9.46 -11.72
N THR A 118 18.28 -8.52 -12.63
CA THR A 118 17.95 -8.69 -14.06
C THR A 118 18.79 -9.78 -14.74
N LYS A 119 19.86 -10.24 -14.07
CA LYS A 119 20.81 -11.26 -14.53
C LYS A 119 20.67 -12.59 -13.81
N THR A 120 19.74 -12.72 -12.87
CA THR A 120 19.51 -13.98 -12.15
C THR A 120 18.81 -14.96 -13.08
N HIS A 121 19.00 -16.26 -12.83
CA HIS A 121 18.47 -17.33 -13.66
C HIS A 121 17.53 -18.26 -12.90
N ASP A 122 17.44 -18.08 -11.58
CA ASP A 122 16.57 -18.87 -10.72
C ASP A 122 16.35 -18.22 -9.36
N LEU A 123 15.47 -18.81 -8.55
CA LEU A 123 15.21 -18.35 -7.19
C LEU A 123 16.49 -18.29 -6.33
N ARG A 124 17.39 -19.27 -6.44
CA ARG A 124 18.63 -19.29 -5.65
C ARG A 124 19.52 -18.07 -5.96
N SER A 125 19.78 -17.81 -7.23
CA SER A 125 20.58 -16.67 -7.67
C SER A 125 19.88 -15.34 -7.37
N TYR A 126 18.54 -15.30 -7.42
CA TYR A 126 17.77 -14.14 -6.97
C TYR A 126 17.95 -13.87 -5.48
N LEU A 127 17.83 -14.88 -4.61
CA LEU A 127 18.03 -14.74 -3.17
C LEU A 127 19.47 -14.35 -2.82
N ALA A 128 20.46 -14.80 -3.59
CA ALA A 128 21.85 -14.36 -3.43
C ALA A 128 22.01 -12.85 -3.68
N VAL A 129 21.28 -12.29 -4.65
CA VAL A 129 21.23 -10.84 -4.90
C VAL A 129 20.41 -10.12 -3.81
N ALA A 130 19.28 -10.70 -3.40
CA ALA A 130 18.42 -10.16 -2.34
C ALA A 130 19.12 -10.09 -0.97
N ALA A 131 20.18 -10.89 -0.76
CA ALA A 131 21.03 -10.83 0.44
C ALA A 131 21.80 -9.50 0.57
N LEU A 132 21.80 -8.65 -0.45
CA LEU A 132 22.22 -7.25 -0.31
C LEU A 132 21.33 -6.47 0.65
N GLN A 133 20.09 -6.92 0.90
CA GLN A 133 19.12 -6.29 1.80
C GLN A 133 18.93 -4.80 1.54
N ALA A 134 18.73 -4.47 0.27
CA ALA A 134 18.65 -3.10 -0.24
C ALA A 134 17.36 -2.84 -1.03
N ASN A 135 16.31 -3.59 -0.71
CA ASN A 135 14.92 -3.33 -1.10
C ASN A 135 14.11 -3.14 0.18
N SER A 136 13.64 -1.92 0.40
CA SER A 136 12.90 -1.58 1.60
C SER A 136 11.38 -1.64 1.40
N SER A 137 10.86 -1.43 0.19
CA SER A 137 9.43 -1.10 0.01
C SER A 137 8.63 -2.05 -0.87
N ASN A 138 9.26 -3.02 -1.51
CA ASN A 138 8.60 -3.86 -2.50
C ASN A 138 8.58 -5.35 -2.16
N ASP A 139 7.39 -5.92 -2.14
CA ASP A 139 7.25 -7.35 -2.28
C ASP A 139 7.72 -7.77 -3.68
N THR A 140 8.14 -9.02 -3.83
CA THR A 140 8.49 -9.62 -5.13
C THR A 140 7.69 -10.89 -5.33
N LEU A 141 6.93 -10.95 -6.41
CA LEU A 141 6.49 -12.22 -6.99
C LEU A 141 7.53 -12.66 -8.02
N LEU A 142 7.96 -13.92 -7.91
CA LEU A 142 8.98 -14.51 -8.76
C LEU A 142 8.45 -15.81 -9.34
N ALA A 143 8.76 -16.06 -10.61
CA ALA A 143 8.54 -17.35 -11.26
C ALA A 143 9.73 -17.67 -12.16
N ASP A 144 10.20 -18.91 -12.18
CA ASP A 144 11.30 -19.32 -13.05
C ASP A 144 10.96 -20.51 -13.95
N ARG A 145 11.83 -20.78 -14.92
CA ARG A 145 11.68 -21.84 -15.93
C ARG A 145 11.75 -23.26 -15.34
N LYS A 146 12.24 -23.42 -14.11
CA LYS A 146 12.25 -24.70 -13.38
C LYS A 146 10.90 -24.98 -12.73
N GLY A 147 9.99 -24.00 -12.76
CA GLY A 147 8.70 -24.06 -12.11
C GLY A 147 8.74 -23.56 -10.67
N GLU A 148 9.83 -22.92 -10.23
CA GLU A 148 9.87 -22.30 -8.91
C GLU A 148 9.03 -21.03 -8.92
N ILE A 149 8.16 -20.87 -7.91
CA ILE A 149 7.39 -19.64 -7.68
C ILE A 149 7.61 -19.15 -6.26
N ALA A 150 7.65 -17.84 -6.07
CA ALA A 150 7.82 -17.27 -4.74
C ALA A 150 7.12 -15.92 -4.56
N TYR A 151 6.55 -15.72 -3.38
CA TYR A 151 6.34 -14.41 -2.78
C TYR A 151 7.50 -14.13 -1.82
N LEU A 152 8.17 -13.00 -1.99
CA LEU A 152 9.28 -12.54 -1.18
C LEU A 152 9.00 -11.14 -0.64
N HIS A 153 8.96 -11.01 0.69
CA HIS A 153 8.81 -9.73 1.37
C HIS A 153 10.07 -8.85 1.22
N PRO A 154 9.99 -7.50 1.31
CA PRO A 154 11.17 -6.61 1.25
C PRO A 154 12.27 -7.03 2.23
N GLN A 155 13.52 -6.83 1.84
CA GLN A 155 14.67 -7.40 2.54
C GLN A 155 15.32 -6.46 3.55
N PHE A 156 15.06 -5.15 3.45
CA PHE A 156 15.47 -4.18 4.45
C PHE A 156 14.35 -4.01 5.47
N VAL A 157 14.41 -4.80 6.53
CA VAL A 157 13.49 -4.71 7.69
C VAL A 157 14.33 -4.69 8.96
N PRO A 158 14.37 -3.58 9.71
CA PRO A 158 15.07 -3.52 10.98
C PRO A 158 14.52 -4.50 12.01
N VAL A 159 15.40 -5.12 12.80
CA VAL A 159 14.99 -5.87 13.99
C VAL A 159 14.73 -4.86 15.10
N ARG A 160 13.51 -4.83 15.63
CA ARG A 160 13.09 -3.88 16.66
C ARG A 160 12.52 -4.60 17.86
N ASP A 161 12.44 -3.88 18.98
CA ASP A 161 11.69 -4.36 20.13
C ASP A 161 10.19 -4.09 19.92
N ASP A 162 9.42 -5.15 19.68
CA ASP A 162 7.99 -5.05 19.33
C ASP A 162 7.10 -4.56 20.50
N SER A 163 7.68 -4.25 21.66
CA SER A 163 6.95 -3.58 22.75
C SER A 163 6.74 -2.08 22.52
N PHE A 164 7.52 -1.44 21.64
CA PHE A 164 7.32 -0.06 21.22
C PHE A 164 6.35 0.06 20.03
N ASP A 165 5.69 1.23 19.92
CA ASP A 165 4.84 1.58 18.79
C ASP A 165 5.61 2.47 17.79
N PHE A 166 6.28 1.81 16.85
CA PHE A 166 7.08 2.46 15.80
C PHE A 166 6.23 3.16 14.71
N THR A 167 4.90 3.02 14.76
CA THR A 167 3.99 3.76 13.87
C THR A 167 3.92 5.27 14.17
N ARG A 168 4.70 5.73 15.16
CA ARG A 168 4.79 7.08 15.69
C ARG A 168 6.25 7.37 16.11
N PRO A 169 6.63 8.65 16.27
CA PRO A 169 7.90 8.98 16.90
C PRO A 169 8.08 8.29 18.25
N VAL A 170 9.10 7.43 18.37
CA VAL A 170 9.45 6.76 19.64
C VAL A 170 10.36 7.64 20.48
N ASP A 171 10.28 7.55 21.81
CA ASP A 171 11.17 8.34 22.68
C ASP A 171 12.58 7.78 22.66
N ASP A 172 13.54 8.60 22.22
CA ASP A 172 14.91 8.15 21.95
C ASP A 172 15.79 7.93 23.18
N ALA A 173 15.32 8.38 24.35
CA ALA A 173 16.12 8.31 25.55
C ALA A 173 16.38 6.86 26.01
N ASP A 174 15.60 5.88 25.55
CA ASP A 174 15.76 4.47 25.87
C ASP A 174 16.54 3.74 24.76
N PRO A 175 17.79 3.30 24.99
CA PRO A 175 18.58 2.53 24.01
C PRO A 175 17.90 1.25 23.49
N ALA A 176 16.84 0.76 24.15
CA ALA A 176 16.07 -0.37 23.66
C ALA A 176 15.28 -0.07 22.37
N THR A 177 15.09 1.20 22.00
CA THR A 177 14.42 1.62 20.75
C THR A 177 15.30 1.46 19.51
N ASP A 178 16.63 1.34 19.68
CA ASP A 178 17.56 1.20 18.55
C ASP A 178 17.28 -0.06 17.73
N TRP A 179 17.52 0.06 16.43
CA TRP A 179 17.54 -1.10 15.54
C TRP A 179 18.64 -2.08 15.93
N LYS A 180 18.28 -3.36 16.08
CA LYS A 180 19.18 -4.46 16.44
C LYS A 180 19.72 -5.18 15.20
N GLY A 181 20.06 -4.40 14.18
CA GLY A 181 20.41 -4.90 12.84
C GLY A 181 19.19 -5.12 11.94
N LEU A 182 19.34 -5.96 10.92
CA LEU A 182 18.27 -6.30 9.97
C LEU A 182 17.83 -7.76 10.15
N HIS A 183 16.56 -8.04 9.87
CA HIS A 183 16.07 -9.41 9.75
C HIS A 183 16.89 -10.19 8.70
N SER A 184 17.18 -11.46 8.95
CA SER A 184 17.71 -12.36 7.91
C SER A 184 16.64 -12.62 6.84
N LEU A 185 17.03 -12.98 5.61
CA LEU A 185 16.05 -13.35 4.57
C LEU A 185 15.11 -14.47 5.03
N SER A 186 15.63 -15.44 5.77
CA SER A 186 14.84 -16.57 6.29
C SER A 186 13.86 -16.20 7.40
N SER A 187 14.02 -15.05 8.05
CA SER A 187 13.13 -14.57 9.12
C SER A 187 12.07 -13.57 8.63
N LEU A 188 12.01 -13.31 7.31
CA LEU A 188 10.98 -12.49 6.68
C LEU A 188 9.81 -13.37 6.23
N PRO A 189 8.58 -12.84 6.17
CA PRO A 189 7.45 -13.52 5.55
C PRO A 189 7.77 -13.90 4.10
N GLN A 190 7.55 -15.15 3.73
CA GLN A 190 7.75 -15.62 2.36
C GLN A 190 6.92 -16.87 2.09
N ALA A 191 6.53 -17.06 0.83
CA ALA A 191 5.93 -18.30 0.37
C ALA A 191 6.73 -18.79 -0.83
N VAL A 192 7.44 -19.90 -0.69
CA VAL A 192 8.29 -20.49 -1.75
C VAL A 192 7.73 -21.84 -2.11
N ASN A 193 7.43 -22.04 -3.41
CA ASN A 193 6.83 -23.26 -3.96
C ASN A 193 5.66 -23.80 -3.09
N PRO A 194 4.66 -22.97 -2.77
CA PRO A 194 3.54 -23.42 -1.96
C PRO A 194 2.77 -24.53 -2.68
N GLY A 195 2.27 -25.51 -1.92
CA GLY A 195 1.48 -26.62 -2.41
C GLY A 195 0.15 -26.22 -3.05
N VAL A 196 -0.38 -25.03 -2.74
CA VAL A 196 -1.55 -24.46 -3.44
C VAL A 196 -1.26 -24.12 -4.92
N GLY A 197 0.01 -24.08 -5.34
CA GLY A 197 0.41 -23.91 -6.74
C GLY A 197 0.37 -22.48 -7.29
N TRP A 198 0.21 -21.48 -6.42
CA TRP A 198 0.23 -20.06 -6.78
C TRP A 198 0.74 -19.18 -5.65
N VAL A 199 1.21 -18.00 -6.03
CA VAL A 199 1.52 -16.88 -5.14
C VAL A 199 0.90 -15.62 -5.70
N LYS A 200 0.40 -14.73 -4.84
CA LYS A 200 -0.16 -13.43 -5.21
C LYS A 200 0.20 -12.37 -4.18
N ASN A 201 0.14 -11.12 -4.63
CA ASN A 201 0.10 -9.96 -3.76
C ASN A 201 -0.63 -8.85 -4.51
N THR A 202 -1.49 -8.13 -3.81
CA THR A 202 -2.24 -6.99 -4.35
C THR A 202 -2.00 -5.75 -3.50
N ASN A 203 -0.78 -5.52 -3.01
CA ASN A 203 -0.50 -4.53 -1.96
C ASN A 203 -1.24 -4.79 -0.65
N ASP A 204 -1.69 -6.04 -0.47
CA ASP A 204 -2.24 -6.58 0.75
C ASP A 204 -1.11 -7.14 1.62
N TRP A 205 -1.49 -7.55 2.83
CA TRP A 205 -0.62 -8.24 3.77
C TRP A 205 0.01 -9.53 3.21
N PRO A 206 1.11 -10.02 3.78
CA PRO A 206 1.71 -11.30 3.36
C PRO A 206 0.86 -12.54 3.73
N TRP A 207 -0.14 -12.39 4.61
CA TRP A 207 -0.81 -13.51 5.29
C TRP A 207 -1.81 -14.26 4.40
N SER A 208 -2.10 -13.75 3.20
CA SER A 208 -2.92 -14.41 2.15
C SER A 208 -2.13 -14.65 0.86
N ALA A 209 -0.81 -14.45 0.85
CA ALA A 209 0.00 -14.49 -0.36
C ALA A 209 0.01 -15.84 -1.09
N ALA A 210 -0.35 -16.94 -0.43
CA ALA A 210 -0.39 -18.30 -0.97
C ALA A 210 -1.52 -19.15 -0.36
N GLY A 211 -2.70 -18.56 -0.13
CA GLY A 211 -3.85 -19.28 0.41
C GLY A 211 -3.56 -19.97 1.74
N SER A 212 -3.82 -21.29 1.84
CA SER A 212 -3.54 -22.07 3.06
C SER A 212 -2.06 -22.12 3.44
N ASP A 213 -1.17 -21.97 2.45
CA ASP A 213 0.28 -22.10 2.61
C ASP A 213 0.95 -20.75 2.87
N SER A 214 0.17 -19.68 3.01
CA SER A 214 0.68 -18.36 3.36
C SER A 214 1.36 -18.36 4.74
N PRO A 215 2.36 -17.48 4.96
CA PRO A 215 2.92 -17.18 6.28
C PRO A 215 1.82 -16.86 7.31
N LYS A 216 2.02 -17.24 8.57
CA LYS A 216 1.04 -16.95 9.64
C LYS A 216 1.51 -15.74 10.43
N ALA A 217 0.69 -14.69 10.47
CA ALA A 217 1.00 -13.42 11.14
C ALA A 217 1.53 -13.60 12.58
N LYS A 218 0.96 -14.55 13.35
CA LYS A 218 1.37 -14.84 14.73
C LYS A 218 2.84 -15.28 14.89
N ASP A 219 3.49 -15.72 13.82
CA ASP A 219 4.87 -16.20 13.83
C ASP A 219 5.88 -15.07 13.50
N PHE A 220 5.40 -13.84 13.28
CA PHE A 220 6.21 -12.69 12.90
C PHE A 220 5.92 -11.46 13.79
N PRO A 221 6.88 -10.53 13.93
CA PRO A 221 6.63 -9.24 14.59
C PRO A 221 5.54 -8.42 13.89
N ARG A 222 4.87 -7.54 14.64
CA ARG A 222 3.71 -6.78 14.13
C ARG A 222 4.10 -5.80 13.02
N TYR A 223 5.33 -5.29 13.02
CA TYR A 223 5.85 -4.34 12.03
C TYR A 223 6.09 -4.95 10.63
N MET A 224 5.80 -6.23 10.41
CA MET A 224 5.85 -6.84 9.06
C MET A 224 4.69 -6.40 8.15
N ASP A 225 3.63 -5.82 8.72
CA ASP A 225 2.48 -5.30 7.97
C ASP A 225 1.71 -4.25 8.79
N GLU A 226 1.45 -3.10 8.19
CA GLU A 226 0.63 -2.02 8.74
C GLU A 226 -0.66 -1.78 7.93
N VAL A 227 -0.83 -2.47 6.80
CA VAL A 227 -1.90 -2.19 5.83
C VAL A 227 -3.05 -3.19 5.97
N GLY A 228 -2.76 -4.48 6.09
CA GLY A 228 -3.75 -5.53 6.15
C GLY A 228 -4.23 -6.06 4.79
N GLU A 229 -5.30 -6.87 4.80
CA GLU A 229 -5.93 -7.39 3.56
C GLU A 229 -6.54 -6.26 2.72
N ASN A 230 -6.91 -6.53 1.47
CA ASN A 230 -7.82 -5.68 0.73
C ASN A 230 -8.77 -6.47 -0.19
N TRP A 231 -9.77 -5.80 -0.74
CA TRP A 231 -10.80 -6.46 -1.55
C TRP A 231 -10.33 -6.89 -2.96
N ARG A 232 -9.17 -6.39 -3.44
CA ARG A 232 -8.49 -6.97 -4.63
C ARG A 232 -7.80 -8.28 -4.27
N GLY A 233 -7.26 -8.38 -3.05
CA GLY A 233 -6.68 -9.60 -2.51
C GLY A 233 -7.71 -10.72 -2.39
N VAL A 234 -8.91 -10.40 -1.87
CA VAL A 234 -10.05 -11.33 -1.83
C VAL A 234 -10.48 -11.76 -3.23
N HIS A 235 -10.55 -10.82 -4.18
CA HIS A 235 -10.88 -11.14 -5.57
C HIS A 235 -9.87 -12.09 -6.22
N ALA A 236 -8.58 -11.84 -5.99
CA ALA A 236 -7.52 -12.73 -6.48
C ALA A 236 -7.64 -14.14 -5.88
N ASP A 237 -7.96 -14.26 -4.59
CA ASP A 237 -8.19 -15.56 -3.95
C ASP A 237 -9.39 -16.30 -4.58
N ASP A 238 -10.51 -15.61 -4.85
CA ASP A 238 -11.68 -16.19 -5.50
C ASP A 238 -11.36 -16.76 -6.89
N LEU A 239 -10.43 -16.13 -7.63
CA LEU A 239 -10.00 -16.56 -8.96
C LEU A 239 -8.98 -17.69 -8.93
N LEU A 240 -8.09 -17.71 -7.94
CA LEU A 240 -6.96 -18.66 -7.88
C LEU A 240 -7.30 -19.94 -7.11
N LYS A 241 -8.16 -19.86 -6.10
CA LYS A 241 -8.47 -21.00 -5.23
C LYS A 241 -9.16 -22.13 -6.00
N GLY A 242 -8.48 -23.28 -6.06
CA GLY A 242 -8.98 -24.47 -6.75
C GLY A 242 -8.89 -24.40 -8.28
N ALA A 243 -8.39 -23.29 -8.84
CA ALA A 243 -8.15 -23.15 -10.26
C ALA A 243 -6.86 -23.89 -10.66
N SER A 244 -6.88 -24.54 -11.83
CA SER A 244 -5.75 -25.27 -12.39
C SER A 244 -5.78 -25.22 -13.91
N GLY A 245 -4.71 -25.69 -14.57
CA GLY A 245 -4.64 -25.73 -16.03
C GLY A 245 -4.50 -24.36 -16.69
N TRP A 246 -3.86 -23.42 -16.00
CA TRP A 246 -3.64 -22.06 -16.49
C TRP A 246 -2.90 -22.05 -17.83
N THR A 247 -3.54 -21.44 -18.82
CA THR A 247 -2.91 -20.95 -20.06
C THR A 247 -2.66 -19.45 -19.95
N PRO A 248 -1.73 -18.88 -20.73
CA PRO A 248 -1.55 -17.43 -20.80
C PRO A 248 -2.87 -16.68 -21.06
N GLN A 249 -3.72 -17.21 -21.95
CA GLN A 249 -5.01 -16.60 -22.29
C GLN A 249 -5.99 -16.65 -21.10
N SER A 250 -6.08 -17.78 -20.39
CA SER A 250 -6.94 -17.88 -19.21
C SER A 250 -6.47 -16.99 -18.06
N LEU A 251 -5.15 -16.85 -17.88
CA LEU A 251 -4.56 -15.97 -16.87
C LEU A 251 -4.82 -14.50 -17.21
N THR A 252 -4.65 -14.11 -18.47
CA THR A 252 -5.03 -12.76 -18.93
C THR A 252 -6.52 -12.52 -18.70
N LYS A 253 -7.39 -13.47 -19.04
CA LYS A 253 -8.84 -13.33 -18.79
C LYS A 253 -9.15 -13.15 -17.30
N ALA A 254 -8.51 -13.91 -16.41
CA ALA A 254 -8.68 -13.77 -14.96
C ALA A 254 -8.22 -12.40 -14.45
N ALA A 255 -7.11 -11.87 -14.98
CA ALA A 255 -6.61 -10.54 -14.62
C ALA A 255 -7.58 -9.39 -14.98
N PHE A 256 -8.51 -9.61 -15.92
CA PHE A 256 -9.57 -8.68 -16.31
C PHE A 256 -10.97 -9.12 -15.83
N ASP A 257 -11.07 -10.08 -14.90
CA ASP A 257 -12.37 -10.41 -14.30
C ASP A 257 -12.98 -9.17 -13.64
N SER A 258 -14.27 -8.95 -13.86
CA SER A 258 -14.92 -7.70 -13.52
C SER A 258 -15.62 -7.66 -12.15
N ARG A 259 -15.50 -8.72 -11.34
CA ARG A 259 -16.16 -8.79 -10.05
C ARG A 259 -15.66 -7.69 -9.10
N LEU A 260 -16.57 -7.12 -8.32
CA LEU A 260 -16.26 -6.14 -7.26
C LEU A 260 -16.68 -6.69 -5.88
N PRO A 261 -15.85 -7.53 -5.22
CA PRO A 261 -16.26 -8.27 -4.01
C PRO A 261 -16.69 -7.38 -2.83
N ALA A 262 -16.11 -6.19 -2.68
CA ALA A 262 -16.55 -5.22 -1.67
C ALA A 262 -18.05 -4.89 -1.81
N PHE A 263 -18.57 -4.74 -3.03
CA PHE A 263 -19.99 -4.45 -3.23
C PHE A 263 -20.88 -5.68 -2.98
N ALA A 264 -20.36 -6.90 -3.15
CA ALA A 264 -21.06 -8.11 -2.73
C ALA A 264 -21.41 -8.11 -1.24
N LEU A 265 -20.53 -7.53 -0.42
CA LEU A 265 -20.76 -7.35 1.01
C LEU A 265 -21.71 -6.18 1.30
N LEU A 266 -21.52 -5.07 0.60
CA LEU A 266 -22.14 -3.78 0.94
C LEU A 266 -23.55 -3.59 0.39
N ILE A 267 -23.80 -4.00 -0.85
CA ILE A 267 -25.09 -3.79 -1.53
C ILE A 267 -26.24 -4.49 -0.81
N PRO A 268 -26.11 -5.76 -0.35
CA PRO A 268 -27.18 -6.39 0.43
C PRO A 268 -27.55 -5.62 1.71
N GLN A 269 -26.58 -4.97 2.36
CA GLN A 269 -26.84 -4.17 3.57
C GLN A 269 -27.58 -2.87 3.26
N LEU A 270 -27.24 -2.20 2.16
CA LEU A 270 -27.96 -1.01 1.68
C LEU A 270 -29.41 -1.36 1.29
N ILE A 271 -29.59 -2.50 0.61
CA ILE A 271 -30.90 -3.02 0.25
C ILE A 271 -31.72 -3.36 1.51
N GLY A 272 -31.11 -4.05 2.48
CA GLY A 272 -31.76 -4.36 3.76
C GLY A 272 -32.18 -3.11 4.53
N ALA A 273 -31.34 -2.06 4.54
CA ALA A 273 -31.67 -0.77 5.12
C ALA A 273 -32.89 -0.13 4.46
N TYR A 274 -32.99 -0.19 3.13
CA TYR A 274 -34.15 0.30 2.38
C TYR A 274 -35.41 -0.53 2.67
N ASP A 275 -35.29 -1.85 2.69
CA ASP A 275 -36.42 -2.76 2.91
C ASP A 275 -37.02 -2.56 4.30
N ALA A 276 -36.20 -2.27 5.31
CA ALA A 276 -36.62 -1.99 6.69
C ALA A 276 -37.31 -0.62 6.89
N LEU A 277 -37.30 0.27 5.90
CA LEU A 277 -38.03 1.55 6.01
C LEU A 277 -39.54 1.31 6.09
N PRO A 278 -40.30 2.13 6.86
CA PRO A 278 -41.74 2.16 6.77
C PRO A 278 -42.22 2.47 5.36
N ASP A 279 -43.36 1.90 4.93
CA ASP A 279 -43.91 2.13 3.59
C ASP A 279 -44.23 3.61 3.31
N ALA A 280 -44.57 4.36 4.36
CA ALA A 280 -44.85 5.80 4.28
C ALA A 280 -43.59 6.68 4.27
N ASP A 281 -42.38 6.13 4.45
CA ASP A 281 -41.14 6.90 4.40
C ASP A 281 -40.92 7.43 2.98
N SER A 282 -40.71 8.74 2.84
CA SER A 282 -40.53 9.39 1.53
C SER A 282 -39.35 8.84 0.74
N ARG A 283 -38.35 8.26 1.42
CA ARG A 283 -37.20 7.60 0.78
C ARG A 283 -37.59 6.33 0.04
N LYS A 284 -38.69 5.64 0.40
CA LYS A 284 -39.20 4.48 -0.36
C LYS A 284 -39.44 4.86 -1.82
N ALA A 285 -40.18 5.95 -2.05
CA ALA A 285 -40.43 6.46 -3.40
C ALA A 285 -39.15 7.03 -4.03
N LEU A 286 -38.37 7.81 -3.27
CA LEU A 286 -37.18 8.49 -3.78
C LEU A 286 -36.08 7.55 -4.28
N LEU A 287 -35.94 6.37 -3.65
CA LEU A 287 -34.86 5.41 -3.86
C LEU A 287 -35.33 4.10 -4.53
N ALA A 288 -36.62 3.95 -4.86
CA ALA A 288 -37.16 2.72 -5.47
C ALA A 288 -36.38 2.30 -6.74
N GLY A 289 -36.14 3.25 -7.66
CA GLY A 289 -35.38 3.01 -8.89
C GLY A 289 -33.92 2.62 -8.62
N PRO A 290 -33.13 3.43 -7.90
CA PRO A 290 -31.76 3.10 -7.48
C PRO A 290 -31.63 1.73 -6.81
N ILE A 291 -32.52 1.41 -5.86
CA ILE A 291 -32.48 0.14 -5.13
C ILE A 291 -32.85 -1.04 -6.03
N ALA A 292 -33.84 -0.89 -6.92
CA ALA A 292 -34.18 -1.94 -7.88
C ALA A 292 -33.01 -2.23 -8.83
N LEU A 293 -32.30 -1.19 -9.30
CA LEU A 293 -31.11 -1.33 -10.14
C LEU A 293 -30.00 -2.10 -9.42
N LEU A 294 -29.67 -1.72 -8.19
CA LEU A 294 -28.61 -2.36 -7.40
C LEU A 294 -28.99 -3.79 -6.96
N ARG A 295 -30.27 -4.07 -6.71
CA ARG A 295 -30.75 -5.42 -6.36
C ARG A 295 -30.58 -6.41 -7.52
N GLY A 296 -30.70 -5.93 -8.77
CA GLY A 296 -30.50 -6.73 -9.97
C GLY A 296 -29.05 -6.80 -10.46
N TRP A 297 -28.12 -6.12 -9.78
CA TRP A 297 -26.72 -6.08 -10.17
C TRP A 297 -25.99 -7.35 -9.71
N ASP A 298 -25.13 -7.88 -10.57
CA ASP A 298 -24.26 -9.03 -10.30
C ASP A 298 -22.92 -8.63 -9.68
N ASP A 299 -22.81 -7.37 -9.23
CA ASP A 299 -21.61 -6.74 -8.68
C ASP A 299 -20.39 -6.82 -9.63
N ARG A 300 -20.64 -6.83 -10.94
CA ARG A 300 -19.62 -6.81 -11.98
C ARG A 300 -19.61 -5.47 -12.71
N TRP A 301 -18.41 -4.95 -12.95
CA TRP A 301 -18.26 -3.76 -13.79
C TRP A 301 -18.38 -4.09 -15.28
N SER A 302 -18.97 -3.18 -16.03
CA SER A 302 -18.93 -3.14 -17.49
C SER A 302 -19.14 -1.70 -17.94
N LEU A 303 -18.72 -1.36 -19.16
CA LEU A 303 -18.87 0.00 -19.69
C LEU A 303 -20.34 0.44 -19.76
N ASP A 304 -21.27 -0.48 -20.01
CA ASP A 304 -22.71 -0.21 -20.08
C ASP A 304 -23.42 -0.30 -18.71
N SER A 305 -22.70 -0.63 -17.63
CA SER A 305 -23.31 -0.84 -16.32
C SER A 305 -23.66 0.47 -15.63
N GLU A 306 -24.95 0.80 -15.61
CA GLU A 306 -25.49 1.90 -14.78
C GLU A 306 -25.35 1.59 -13.28
N ALA A 307 -25.47 0.31 -12.90
CA ALA A 307 -25.36 -0.14 -11.52
C ALA A 307 -23.95 0.09 -10.98
N THR A 308 -22.90 -0.15 -11.79
CA THR A 308 -21.51 0.14 -11.42
C THR A 308 -21.34 1.62 -11.10
N THR A 309 -21.84 2.50 -11.96
CA THR A 309 -21.79 3.95 -11.73
C THR A 309 -22.46 4.33 -10.42
N LEU A 310 -23.70 3.86 -10.20
CA LEU A 310 -24.44 4.18 -9.00
C LEU A 310 -23.76 3.64 -7.72
N ALA A 311 -23.27 2.41 -7.75
CA ALA A 311 -22.58 1.78 -6.63
C ALA A 311 -21.26 2.47 -6.28
N ILE A 312 -20.45 2.82 -7.30
CA ILE A 312 -19.19 3.55 -7.10
C ILE A 312 -19.47 4.95 -6.55
N PHE A 313 -20.41 5.71 -7.12
CA PHE A 313 -20.75 7.04 -6.60
C PHE A 313 -21.28 6.97 -5.16
N TRP A 314 -22.02 5.91 -4.81
CA TRP A 314 -22.45 5.66 -3.45
C TRP A 314 -21.28 5.38 -2.50
N GLY A 315 -20.36 4.49 -2.88
CA GLY A 315 -19.15 4.20 -2.10
C GLY A 315 -18.25 5.45 -1.94
N ASP A 316 -18.02 6.18 -3.02
CA ASP A 316 -17.24 7.42 -3.04
C ASP A 316 -17.87 8.54 -2.21
N THR A 317 -19.20 8.56 -2.08
CA THR A 317 -19.89 9.51 -1.21
C THR A 317 -19.57 9.24 0.26
N LEU A 318 -19.44 7.97 0.66
CA LEU A 318 -19.12 7.58 2.03
C LEU A 318 -17.62 7.69 2.33
N TRP A 319 -16.77 7.50 1.33
CA TRP A 319 -15.31 7.45 1.49
C TRP A 319 -14.70 8.64 2.26
N PRO A 320 -14.95 9.92 1.91
CA PRO A 320 -14.39 11.06 2.64
C PRO A 320 -15.00 11.21 4.04
N GLU A 321 -16.23 10.74 4.26
CA GLU A 321 -16.89 10.82 5.57
C GLU A 321 -16.29 9.82 6.57
N VAL A 322 -15.80 8.67 6.08
CA VAL A 322 -15.35 7.57 6.95
C VAL A 322 -13.86 7.27 6.90
N GLY A 323 -13.14 7.76 5.90
CA GLY A 323 -11.74 7.38 5.64
C GLY A 323 -10.80 7.62 6.83
N ALA A 324 -10.95 8.76 7.52
CA ALA A 324 -10.15 9.06 8.71
C ALA A 324 -10.44 8.11 9.87
N PHE A 325 -11.70 7.75 10.09
CA PHE A 325 -12.10 6.81 11.14
C PHE A 325 -11.66 5.38 10.82
N ALA A 326 -11.79 4.96 9.56
CA ALA A 326 -11.30 3.67 9.08
C ALA A 326 -9.79 3.54 9.29
N LYS A 327 -9.02 4.59 8.96
CA LYS A 327 -7.58 4.65 9.24
C LYS A 327 -7.27 4.56 10.74
N ALA A 328 -8.01 5.30 11.57
CA ALA A 328 -7.81 5.29 13.02
C ALA A 328 -8.08 3.90 13.65
N GLU A 329 -9.04 3.15 13.12
CA GLU A 329 -9.34 1.77 13.53
C GLU A 329 -8.52 0.70 12.78
N ARG A 330 -7.58 1.10 11.91
CA ARG A 330 -6.79 0.19 11.06
C ARG A 330 -7.67 -0.79 10.26
N MET A 331 -8.72 -0.24 9.64
CA MET A 331 -9.67 -0.96 8.79
C MET A 331 -9.67 -0.40 7.37
N ASN A 332 -9.92 -1.26 6.38
CA ASN A 332 -10.24 -0.77 5.05
C ASN A 332 -11.60 -0.07 5.05
N VAL A 333 -11.72 0.95 4.20
CA VAL A 333 -12.95 1.75 4.10
C VAL A 333 -14.19 0.91 3.81
N PRO A 334 -14.21 -0.06 2.86
CA PRO A 334 -15.39 -0.90 2.67
C PRO A 334 -15.78 -1.72 3.91
N ASP A 335 -14.81 -2.20 4.69
CA ASP A 335 -15.09 -2.94 5.93
C ASP A 335 -15.68 -2.02 6.98
N TYR A 336 -15.17 -0.79 7.08
CA TYR A 336 -15.70 0.23 7.98
C TYR A 336 -17.13 0.61 7.59
N ILE A 337 -17.41 0.80 6.29
CA ILE A 337 -18.77 1.00 5.80
C ILE A 337 -19.68 -0.17 6.18
N GLY A 338 -19.20 -1.40 5.99
CA GLY A 338 -19.95 -2.60 6.33
C GLY A 338 -20.29 -2.71 7.82
N LYS A 339 -19.31 -2.44 8.69
CA LYS A 339 -19.40 -2.72 10.14
C LYS A 339 -19.85 -1.52 10.99
N ARG A 340 -19.56 -0.29 10.58
CA ARG A 340 -19.71 0.92 11.43
C ARG A 340 -20.72 1.93 10.92
N VAL A 341 -20.96 2.00 9.60
CA VAL A 341 -21.90 2.98 9.05
C VAL A 341 -23.35 2.51 9.23
N SER A 342 -24.18 3.38 9.79
CA SER A 342 -25.59 3.06 10.10
C SER A 342 -26.44 2.89 8.83
N PRO A 343 -27.56 2.14 8.91
CA PRO A 343 -28.53 2.04 7.83
C PRO A 343 -28.98 3.40 7.28
N GLU A 344 -29.24 4.37 8.16
CA GLU A 344 -29.69 5.71 7.79
C GLU A 344 -28.63 6.47 6.99
N ALA A 345 -27.36 6.39 7.41
CA ALA A 345 -26.25 7.03 6.71
C ALA A 345 -26.00 6.38 5.34
N LYS A 346 -26.12 5.05 5.23
CA LYS A 346 -26.04 4.33 3.95
C LYS A 346 -27.11 4.82 2.96
N LEU A 347 -28.35 4.97 3.41
CA LEU A 347 -29.46 5.49 2.58
C LEU A 347 -29.27 6.97 2.23
N ALA A 348 -28.83 7.80 3.17
CA ALA A 348 -28.56 9.22 2.92
C ALA A 348 -27.44 9.40 1.88
N ALA A 349 -26.38 8.58 1.95
CA ALA A 349 -25.33 8.56 0.94
C ALA A 349 -25.86 8.16 -0.45
N LEU A 350 -26.83 7.24 -0.54
CA LEU A 350 -27.43 6.88 -1.83
C LEU A 350 -28.24 8.04 -2.43
N VAL A 351 -28.94 8.82 -1.61
CA VAL A 351 -29.59 10.06 -2.05
C VAL A 351 -28.55 11.03 -2.61
N LYS A 352 -27.49 11.33 -1.84
CA LYS A 352 -26.40 12.22 -2.28
C LYS A 352 -25.73 11.75 -3.59
N ALA A 353 -25.46 10.45 -3.72
CA ALA A 353 -24.87 9.87 -4.91
C ALA A 353 -25.78 10.02 -6.14
N LYS A 354 -27.08 9.72 -5.98
CA LYS A 354 -28.10 9.89 -7.01
C LYS A 354 -28.19 11.34 -7.47
N ASP A 355 -28.27 12.27 -6.53
CA ASP A 355 -28.41 13.70 -6.82
C ASP A 355 -27.14 14.27 -7.45
N ARG A 356 -25.96 13.78 -7.05
CA ARG A 356 -24.68 14.09 -7.71
C ARG A 356 -24.68 13.66 -9.17
N LEU A 357 -25.15 12.45 -9.48
CA LEU A 357 -25.24 11.97 -10.86
C LEU A 357 -26.20 12.83 -11.70
N VAL A 358 -27.37 13.17 -11.17
CA VAL A 358 -28.32 14.07 -11.85
C VAL A 358 -27.69 15.43 -12.12
N ARG A 359 -26.99 16.00 -11.14
CA ARG A 359 -26.35 17.32 -11.29
C ARG A 359 -25.24 17.29 -12.34
N ASP A 360 -24.37 16.27 -12.30
CA ASP A 360 -23.15 16.24 -13.10
C ASP A 360 -23.40 15.70 -14.52
N PHE A 361 -24.40 14.83 -14.71
CA PHE A 361 -24.67 14.11 -15.97
C PHE A 361 -26.12 14.23 -16.48
N GLY A 362 -26.99 14.95 -15.78
CA GLY A 362 -28.40 15.18 -16.16
C GLY A 362 -29.35 14.04 -15.80
N ALA A 363 -28.86 12.87 -15.41
CA ALA A 363 -29.65 11.72 -14.97
C ALA A 363 -28.90 10.91 -13.91
N TRP A 364 -29.62 10.13 -13.10
CA TRP A 364 -29.00 9.21 -12.15
C TRP A 364 -28.63 7.85 -12.78
N ARG A 365 -29.20 7.53 -13.95
CA ARG A 365 -28.87 6.33 -14.73
C ARG A 365 -27.84 6.73 -15.78
N VAL A 366 -26.57 6.49 -15.47
CA VAL A 366 -25.44 6.86 -16.32
C VAL A 366 -24.55 5.63 -16.49
N LYS A 367 -24.22 5.29 -17.74
CA LYS A 367 -23.34 4.15 -18.03
C LYS A 367 -21.92 4.43 -17.53
N TRP A 368 -21.26 3.40 -16.99
CA TRP A 368 -19.91 3.55 -16.44
C TRP A 368 -18.89 4.14 -17.43
N GLY A 369 -18.98 3.75 -18.70
CA GLY A 369 -18.10 4.23 -19.76
C GLY A 369 -18.35 5.68 -20.20
N GLU A 370 -19.49 6.28 -19.82
CA GLU A 370 -19.71 7.73 -20.01
C GLU A 370 -18.95 8.53 -18.95
N VAL A 371 -18.86 8.00 -17.72
CA VAL A 371 -18.15 8.63 -16.61
C VAL A 371 -16.63 8.39 -16.71
N ASN A 372 -16.21 7.16 -17.01
CA ASN A 372 -14.81 6.73 -16.93
C ASN A 372 -14.23 6.54 -18.32
N ARG A 373 -13.44 7.51 -18.76
CA ARG A 373 -12.77 7.48 -20.06
C ARG A 373 -11.28 7.68 -19.91
N PHE A 374 -10.50 6.86 -20.61
CA PHE A 374 -9.08 7.13 -20.82
C PHE A 374 -8.93 8.03 -22.05
N GLN A 375 -8.45 9.25 -21.84
CA GLN A 375 -8.18 10.20 -22.92
C GLN A 375 -6.71 10.59 -22.88
N ARG A 376 -6.03 10.39 -24.00
CA ARG A 376 -4.73 11.00 -24.27
C ARG A 376 -5.00 12.13 -25.25
N LEU A 377 -4.97 13.35 -24.76
CA LEU A 377 -5.13 14.55 -25.58
C LEU A 377 -3.73 14.97 -26.03
N ASP A 378 -3.57 15.17 -27.33
CA ASP A 378 -2.32 15.67 -27.90
C ASP A 378 -2.40 17.21 -27.85
N ASP A 379 -2.07 17.77 -26.70
CA ASP A 379 -1.98 19.23 -26.49
C ASP A 379 -0.55 19.72 -26.73
#